data_AF-A0A2V9LHT4-F1
#
_entry.id   AF-A0A2V9LHT4-F1
#
_cell.length_a   1.000
_cell.length_b   1.000
_cell.length_c   1.000
_cell.angle_alpha   90.00
_cell.angle_beta   90.00
_cell.angle_gamma   90.00
#
_symmetry.space_group_name_H-M   'P 1'
#
loop_
_entity.id
_entity.type
_entity.pdbx_description
1 polymer ?
#
loop_
_entity_poly.entity_id
_entity_poly.type
_entity_poly.pdbx_seq_one_letter_code
_entity_poly.pdbx_strand_id
1 'polypeptide(L)'
;MTARRGEGVPASRPPRRDITTVEHSACAPPLGQGRLLPFTAGYRARVSRRGSKNFSTARTHQRAIAREAPKMDHSKAATVRTPEAPREPEPTEPKPATPPAEKPLDEWAKVRELALHQLDRFVSLEPKVLRGDDTDAIHDMRVASRRLQQVLDLLYPPPPSDEIRGLRRKIRRARRALSNVRNCDVLIQRVESSRRRRRAARRDTWTAVEHFLVERRAEHFERALRKLSKVNLAVFYINFKRFLAPAESNTRAQDGLPHHAQTLALSQSLGPDEFYQRIAESLEKLRRAFCSQVELAERDPRAPVVHGVRIAAKRLRYLIEVFEEFKVAGSAEALAWLRGLQEHLGDWHDFEVLEELMIEMVARPAFLRDHLELALGVEKLILKNRGTKQQFLGRYFQMLREPEGPRRLNDWVDYVLASPSAAFAKAGA
;
A
#
# COMPACT_ATOMS: atom_id res chain seq x y z
N MET A 1 -41.72 41.29 -51.87
CA MET A 1 -42.18 42.69 -51.72
C MET A 1 -42.44 42.92 -50.23
N THR A 2 -41.45 43.45 -49.52
CA THR A 2 -41.40 44.85 -48.98
C THR A 2 -42.49 45.12 -47.93
N ALA A 3 -42.25 45.69 -46.75
CA ALA A 3 -41.05 46.08 -46.00
C ALA A 3 -41.54 46.68 -44.65
N ARG A 4 -40.61 46.78 -43.68
CA ARG A 4 -40.38 47.88 -42.71
C ARG A 4 -40.59 47.64 -41.20
N ARG A 5 -39.44 47.89 -40.52
CA ARG A 5 -39.18 48.65 -39.27
C ARG A 5 -39.69 48.00 -37.98
N GLY A 6 -38.97 48.01 -36.84
CA GLY A 6 -37.71 48.63 -36.46
C GLY A 6 -37.65 48.72 -34.93
N GLU A 7 -36.43 48.64 -34.38
CA GLU A 7 -35.96 49.17 -33.07
C GLU A 7 -36.49 48.59 -31.75
N GLY A 8 -35.57 48.47 -30.76
CA GLY A 8 -35.92 48.50 -29.34
C GLY A 8 -35.02 47.68 -28.40
N VAL A 9 -33.85 48.20 -28.03
CA VAL A 9 -33.14 47.85 -26.78
C VAL A 9 -33.54 48.89 -25.72
N PRO A 10 -33.76 48.49 -24.45
CA PRO A 10 -33.05 49.19 -23.38
C PRO A 10 -32.58 48.29 -22.21
N ALA A 11 -31.54 48.80 -21.55
CA ALA A 11 -30.86 48.28 -20.39
C ALA A 11 -31.71 48.29 -19.10
N SER A 12 -31.47 47.32 -18.21
CA SER A 12 -32.04 47.28 -16.86
C SER A 12 -30.93 47.21 -15.80
N ARG A 13 -30.95 48.21 -14.90
CA ARG A 13 -30.13 48.34 -13.68
C ARG A 13 -30.64 47.41 -12.56
N PRO A 14 -29.77 46.87 -11.69
CA PRO A 14 -30.19 46.34 -10.39
C PRO A 14 -30.15 47.39 -9.26
N PRO A 15 -30.85 47.17 -8.14
CA PRO A 15 -31.21 48.22 -7.17
C PRO A 15 -30.16 48.49 -6.10
N ARG A 16 -30.20 49.74 -5.57
CA ARG A 16 -29.47 50.24 -4.40
C ARG A 16 -30.07 49.66 -3.10
N ARG A 17 -29.22 49.40 -2.10
CA ARG A 17 -29.61 49.25 -0.70
C ARG A 17 -28.80 50.23 0.14
N ASP A 18 -29.52 50.94 0.99
CA ASP A 18 -29.07 52.04 1.81
C ASP A 18 -28.22 51.61 3.01
N ILE A 19 -27.34 52.55 3.34
CA ILE A 19 -26.41 52.58 4.46
C ILE A 19 -27.21 52.97 5.71
N THR A 20 -27.07 52.21 6.80
CA THR A 20 -27.39 52.67 8.15
C THR A 20 -26.17 52.50 9.05
N THR A 21 -25.76 53.63 9.59
CA THR A 21 -24.66 53.89 10.51
C THR A 21 -25.02 53.40 11.91
N VAL A 22 -24.11 52.69 12.57
CA VAL A 22 -24.07 52.61 14.05
C VAL A 22 -22.63 52.76 14.48
N GLU A 23 -22.35 53.91 15.09
CA GLU A 23 -21.13 54.22 15.81
C GLU A 23 -21.11 53.47 17.14
N HIS A 24 -19.98 52.87 17.51
CA HIS A 24 -19.57 52.81 18.92
C HIS A 24 -18.04 52.87 19.04
N SER A 25 -17.63 53.97 19.66
CA SER A 25 -16.30 54.33 20.14
C SER A 25 -15.79 53.37 21.22
N ALA A 26 -14.49 53.03 21.19
CA ALA A 26 -13.65 52.93 22.40
C ALA A 26 -12.16 52.66 22.08
N CYS A 27 -11.36 53.69 22.31
CA CYS A 27 -10.07 53.68 23.04
C CYS A 27 -8.93 52.72 22.65
N ALA A 28 -7.86 53.30 22.11
CA ALA A 28 -6.51 52.76 22.10
C ALA A 28 -5.72 53.16 23.36
N PRO A 29 -4.71 52.38 23.77
CA PRO A 29 -3.53 52.90 24.46
C PRO A 29 -2.20 52.46 23.79
N PRO A 30 -1.03 53.03 24.19
CA PRO A 30 -0.03 53.51 23.25
C PRO A 30 1.17 52.57 22.98
N LEU A 31 1.91 52.96 21.95
CA LEU A 31 3.22 52.44 21.54
C LEU A 31 4.26 52.55 22.67
N GLY A 32 4.88 51.42 23.00
CA GLY A 32 6.07 51.32 23.84
C GLY A 32 7.19 50.58 23.12
N GLN A 33 8.30 51.28 22.88
CA GLN A 33 9.56 50.73 22.38
C GLN A 33 10.18 49.76 23.41
N GLY A 34 10.69 48.60 22.98
CA GLY A 34 11.49 47.76 23.87
C GLY A 34 11.79 46.34 23.39
N ARG A 35 12.96 46.18 22.78
CA ARG A 35 13.83 44.97 22.73
C ARG A 35 13.26 43.65 22.17
N LEU A 36 13.81 43.30 21.00
CA LEU A 36 13.97 41.94 20.50
C LEU A 36 14.56 40.99 21.57
N LEU A 37 13.86 39.89 21.82
CA LEU A 37 14.43 38.65 22.35
C LEU A 37 13.95 37.46 21.49
N PRO A 38 14.83 36.49 21.18
CA PRO A 38 14.53 35.41 20.25
C PRO A 38 13.65 34.34 20.91
N PHE A 39 12.61 33.92 20.18
CA PHE A 39 11.72 32.83 20.58
C PHE A 39 12.38 31.48 20.24
N THR A 40 13.21 30.96 21.15
CA THR A 40 13.71 29.58 21.12
C THR A 40 13.54 28.89 22.47
N ALA A 41 12.42 28.17 22.62
CA ALA A 41 12.25 27.07 23.59
C ALA A 41 10.99 26.28 23.17
N GLY A 42 10.96 24.96 23.02
CA GLY A 42 11.98 23.94 23.13
C GLY A 42 11.30 22.59 22.83
N TYR A 43 11.76 21.88 21.79
CA TYR A 43 11.46 20.46 21.62
C TYR A 43 12.81 19.76 21.41
N ARG A 44 13.41 19.28 22.51
CA ARG A 44 14.63 18.48 22.48
C ARG A 44 14.27 17.03 22.13
N ALA A 45 14.27 16.69 20.85
CA ALA A 45 14.39 15.30 20.42
C ALA A 45 15.88 14.91 20.44
N ARG A 46 16.23 14.00 21.36
CA ARG A 46 17.58 13.49 21.58
C ARG A 46 17.94 12.53 20.43
N VAL A 47 18.57 13.04 19.37
CA VAL A 47 19.14 12.23 18.29
C VAL A 47 20.48 11.67 18.75
N SER A 48 20.52 10.39 19.09
CA SER A 48 21.76 9.64 19.25
C SER A 48 22.36 9.39 17.86
N ARG A 49 23.51 10.00 17.59
CA ARG A 49 24.37 9.71 16.43
C ARG A 49 25.09 8.38 16.68
N ARG A 50 24.90 7.39 15.81
CA ARG A 50 25.93 6.39 15.51
C ARG A 50 25.99 6.08 14.02
N GLY A 51 27.09 6.53 13.43
CA GLY A 51 27.91 5.77 12.48
C GLY A 51 27.24 5.20 11.25
N SER A 52 27.20 6.01 10.18
CA SER A 52 27.20 5.52 8.81
C SER A 52 28.52 4.80 8.52
N LYS A 53 28.47 3.56 8.03
CA LYS A 53 29.53 2.98 7.20
C LYS A 53 28.89 2.24 6.03
N ASN A 54 29.23 2.74 4.84
CA ASN A 54 29.06 2.12 3.54
C ASN A 54 29.59 0.68 3.54
N PHE A 55 29.02 -0.20 2.72
CA PHE A 55 29.83 -1.08 1.85
C PHE A 55 29.00 -1.61 0.68
N SER A 56 29.54 -1.40 -0.50
CA SER A 56 29.16 -1.95 -1.80
C SER A 56 29.79 -3.33 -2.01
N THR A 57 29.13 -4.17 -2.83
CA THR A 57 29.68 -5.20 -3.75
C THR A 57 30.92 -6.01 -3.32
N ALA A 58 30.80 -7.35 -3.31
CA ALA A 58 31.54 -8.24 -4.21
C ALA A 58 31.23 -9.73 -3.96
N ARG A 59 31.48 -10.48 -5.03
CA ARG A 59 31.30 -11.89 -5.33
C ARG A 59 32.47 -12.75 -4.82
N THR A 60 32.25 -14.07 -4.73
CA THR A 60 33.21 -15.21 -4.80
C THR A 60 34.22 -15.40 -3.65
N HIS A 61 34.19 -16.58 -3.00
CA HIS A 61 35.23 -17.62 -3.16
C HIS A 61 34.90 -18.91 -2.39
N GLN A 62 34.94 -20.04 -3.11
CA GLN A 62 35.10 -21.42 -2.63
C GLN A 62 36.59 -21.76 -2.43
N ARG A 63 36.82 -22.88 -1.72
CA ARG A 63 38.06 -23.66 -1.44
C ARG A 63 38.73 -23.32 -0.09
N ALA A 64 38.82 -24.23 0.89
CA ALA A 64 39.36 -25.60 0.98
C ALA A 64 40.73 -25.58 1.66
N ILE A 65 40.84 -26.12 2.89
CA ILE A 65 42.10 -26.65 3.47
C ILE A 65 41.73 -27.86 4.33
N ALA A 66 42.59 -28.88 4.24
CA ALA A 66 42.42 -30.24 4.75
C ALA A 66 43.39 -30.53 5.91
N ARG A 67 43.16 -31.72 6.52
CA ARG A 67 44.08 -32.61 7.28
C ARG A 67 44.45 -32.19 8.71
N GLU A 68 44.20 -33.09 9.66
CA GLU A 68 45.22 -34.03 10.17
C GLU A 68 44.60 -35.12 11.08
N ALA A 69 45.22 -36.30 11.05
CA ALA A 69 44.93 -37.46 11.89
C ALA A 69 46.25 -37.92 12.53
N PRO A 70 46.21 -38.70 13.62
CA PRO A 70 47.28 -39.65 13.92
C PRO A 70 46.78 -41.09 14.13
N LYS A 71 47.71 -42.03 13.87
CA LYS A 71 47.60 -43.50 13.98
C LYS A 71 48.39 -44.03 15.20
N MET A 72 48.28 -45.36 15.42
CA MET A 72 49.16 -46.32 16.14
C MET A 72 48.60 -46.75 17.52
N ASP A 73 48.61 -48.01 18.00
CA ASP A 73 49.04 -49.30 17.43
C ASP A 73 48.56 -50.53 18.27
N HIS A 74 48.57 -51.69 17.60
CA HIS A 74 48.77 -53.11 18.00
C HIS A 74 48.17 -53.83 19.25
N SER A 75 47.38 -54.87 18.91
CA SER A 75 47.48 -56.30 19.31
C SER A 75 47.02 -56.80 20.70
N LYS A 76 46.12 -57.80 20.68
CA LYS A 76 46.34 -59.16 21.23
C LYS A 76 45.17 -60.09 20.87
N ALA A 77 45.52 -61.29 20.42
CA ALA A 77 44.60 -62.39 20.11
C ALA A 77 44.46 -63.33 21.32
N ALA A 78 43.25 -63.88 21.52
CA ALA A 78 43.04 -65.11 22.27
C ALA A 78 41.76 -65.80 21.75
N THR A 79 41.94 -67.04 21.30
CA THR A 79 40.96 -67.96 20.72
C THR A 79 40.12 -68.62 21.80
N VAL A 80 38.79 -68.53 21.73
CA VAL A 80 37.86 -69.46 22.41
C VAL A 80 36.72 -69.83 21.46
N ARG A 81 36.39 -71.13 21.49
CA ARG A 81 35.54 -71.90 20.58
C ARG A 81 34.08 -71.44 20.51
N THR A 82 33.54 -71.57 19.30
CA THR A 82 32.14 -71.49 18.88
C THR A 82 31.23 -72.52 19.57
N PRO A 83 29.95 -72.15 19.81
CA PRO A 83 28.86 -73.00 19.38
C PRO A 83 27.84 -72.25 18.50
N GLU A 84 27.04 -73.08 17.84
CA GLU A 84 26.32 -72.93 16.59
C GLU A 84 25.06 -72.03 16.64
N ALA A 85 24.88 -71.29 15.54
CA ALA A 85 23.78 -70.47 15.01
C ALA A 85 22.42 -70.37 15.75
N PRO A 86 21.78 -69.18 15.64
CA PRO A 86 20.55 -69.09 14.86
C PRO A 86 20.70 -68.21 13.61
N ARG A 87 20.07 -68.64 12.51
CA ARG A 87 20.08 -68.02 11.18
C ARG A 87 19.64 -66.55 11.21
N GLU A 88 20.50 -65.66 10.70
CA GLU A 88 20.14 -64.29 10.34
C GLU A 88 19.18 -64.31 9.13
N PRO A 89 18.10 -63.50 9.13
CA PRO A 89 17.27 -63.32 7.95
C PRO A 89 18.02 -62.49 6.89
N GLU A 90 17.88 -62.90 5.63
CA GLU A 90 18.43 -62.22 4.45
C GLU A 90 18.12 -60.72 4.42
N PRO A 91 19.04 -59.87 3.92
CA PRO A 91 18.78 -58.45 3.74
C PRO A 91 17.76 -58.25 2.61
N THR A 92 16.49 -58.07 2.97
CA THR A 92 15.47 -57.55 2.06
C THR A 92 15.88 -56.16 1.58
N GLU A 93 16.09 -56.03 0.28
CA GLU A 93 16.26 -54.76 -0.41
C GLU A 93 15.18 -53.76 0.01
N PRO A 94 15.52 -52.50 0.34
CA PRO A 94 14.52 -51.50 0.68
C PRO A 94 13.68 -51.20 -0.56
N LYS A 95 12.43 -51.69 -0.54
CA LYS A 95 11.34 -51.28 -1.42
C LYS A 95 11.37 -49.74 -1.54
N PRO A 96 11.37 -49.14 -2.74
CA PRO A 96 11.35 -47.69 -2.86
C PRO A 96 10.11 -47.17 -2.14
N ALA A 97 10.33 -46.42 -1.06
CA ALA A 97 9.29 -45.72 -0.36
C ALA A 97 8.60 -44.83 -1.39
N THR A 98 7.34 -45.14 -1.69
CA THR A 98 6.46 -44.22 -2.41
C THR A 98 6.55 -42.89 -1.67
N PRO A 99 6.92 -41.78 -2.32
CA PRO A 99 6.94 -40.49 -1.64
C PRO A 99 5.56 -40.28 -1.00
N PRO A 100 5.48 -39.72 0.22
CA PRO A 100 4.20 -39.43 0.83
C PRO A 100 3.37 -38.67 -0.20
N ALA A 101 2.20 -39.20 -0.57
CA ALA A 101 1.28 -38.51 -1.45
C ALA A 101 1.08 -37.11 -0.88
N GLU A 102 1.58 -36.09 -1.57
CA GLU A 102 1.37 -34.70 -1.20
C GLU A 102 -0.14 -34.53 -1.03
N LYS A 103 -0.58 -34.18 0.18
CA LYS A 103 -1.98 -33.83 0.40
C LYS A 103 -2.32 -32.77 -0.64
N PRO A 104 -3.42 -32.91 -1.41
CA PRO A 104 -3.84 -31.88 -2.32
C PRO A 104 -3.84 -30.56 -1.57
N LEU A 105 -3.09 -29.58 -2.05
CA LEU A 105 -2.96 -28.28 -1.41
C LEU A 105 -4.37 -27.70 -1.30
N ASP A 106 -4.95 -27.59 -0.10
CA ASP A 106 -6.22 -26.88 0.05
C ASP A 106 -5.95 -25.40 -0.25
N GLU A 107 -6.23 -24.98 -1.48
CA GLU A 107 -5.96 -23.62 -1.93
C GLU A 107 -6.72 -22.63 -1.04
N TRP A 108 -7.93 -22.97 -0.62
CA TRP A 108 -8.71 -22.16 0.31
C TRP A 108 -8.08 -22.09 1.70
N ALA A 109 -7.43 -23.15 2.19
CA ALA A 109 -6.66 -23.08 3.44
C ALA A 109 -5.53 -22.08 3.33
N LYS A 110 -4.78 -22.10 2.23
CA LYS A 110 -3.70 -21.14 1.98
C LYS A 110 -4.22 -19.70 1.85
N VAL A 111 -5.36 -19.48 1.17
CA VAL A 111 -6.01 -18.14 1.14
C VAL A 111 -6.41 -17.68 2.55
N ARG A 112 -6.95 -18.56 3.39
CA ARG A 112 -7.31 -18.23 4.79
C ARG A 112 -6.07 -17.91 5.63
N GLU A 113 -4.99 -18.66 5.47
CA GLU A 113 -3.71 -18.39 6.13
C GLU A 113 -3.15 -17.02 5.72
N LEU A 114 -3.16 -16.70 4.43
CA LEU A 114 -2.77 -15.38 3.93
C LEU A 114 -3.63 -14.27 4.55
N ALA A 115 -4.95 -14.48 4.67
CA ALA A 115 -5.84 -13.52 5.31
C ALA A 115 -5.49 -13.31 6.79
N LEU A 116 -5.23 -14.39 7.54
CA LEU A 116 -4.83 -14.35 8.95
C LEU A 116 -3.50 -13.60 9.13
N HIS A 117 -2.50 -13.93 8.32
CA HIS A 117 -1.20 -13.26 8.36
C HIS A 117 -1.33 -11.74 8.09
N GLN A 118 -2.12 -11.33 7.09
CA GLN A 118 -2.35 -9.90 6.83
C GLN A 118 -3.16 -9.21 7.95
N LEU A 119 -4.07 -9.94 8.60
CA LEU A 119 -4.79 -9.45 9.77
C LEU A 119 -3.86 -9.22 10.97
N ASP A 120 -3.03 -10.22 11.30
CA ASP A 120 -2.06 -10.15 12.39
C ASP A 120 -1.07 -9.00 12.15
N ARG A 121 -0.58 -8.83 10.92
CA ARG A 121 0.27 -7.69 10.56
C ARG A 121 -0.46 -6.37 10.70
N PHE A 122 -1.72 -6.29 10.24
CA PHE A 122 -2.50 -5.06 10.31
C PHE A 122 -2.74 -4.59 11.76
N VAL A 123 -3.03 -5.52 12.67
CA VAL A 123 -3.32 -5.22 14.08
C VAL A 123 -2.04 -5.01 14.89
N SER A 124 -0.98 -5.79 14.66
CA SER A 124 0.29 -5.65 15.40
C SER A 124 1.01 -4.32 15.15
N LEU A 125 0.69 -3.63 14.05
CA LEU A 125 1.23 -2.30 13.73
C LEU A 125 0.53 -1.16 14.47
N GLU A 126 -0.65 -1.39 15.05
CA GLU A 126 -1.42 -0.34 15.72
C GLU A 126 -0.63 0.40 16.80
N PRO A 127 0.06 -0.25 17.76
CA PRO A 127 0.81 0.47 18.79
C PRO A 127 1.91 1.36 18.22
N LYS A 128 2.55 0.94 17.12
CA LYS A 128 3.57 1.76 16.43
C LYS A 128 2.95 2.96 15.73
N VAL A 129 1.83 2.76 15.05
CA VAL A 129 1.09 3.83 14.37
C VAL A 129 0.54 4.85 15.37
N LEU A 130 0.07 4.40 16.55
CA LEU A 130 -0.46 5.30 17.59
C LEU A 130 0.62 6.21 18.20
N ARG A 131 1.91 5.81 18.19
CA ARG A 131 3.02 6.69 18.61
C ARG A 131 3.30 7.81 17.62
N GLY A 132 3.07 7.58 16.32
CA GLY A 132 3.13 8.61 15.27
C GLY A 132 4.53 9.02 14.79
N ASP A 133 5.58 8.44 15.36
CA ASP A 133 6.99 8.68 15.04
C ASP A 133 7.55 7.74 13.95
N ASP A 134 6.87 6.63 13.68
CA ASP A 134 7.27 5.61 12.71
C ASP A 134 6.45 5.73 11.40
N THR A 135 7.04 6.34 10.36
CA THR A 135 6.40 6.52 9.04
C THR A 135 6.27 5.22 8.27
N ASP A 136 7.12 4.22 8.55
CA ASP A 136 7.10 2.90 7.92
C ASP A 136 5.97 2.06 8.53
N ALA A 137 5.71 2.16 9.84
CA ALA A 137 4.54 1.53 10.45
C ALA A 137 3.21 2.01 9.83
N ILE A 138 3.08 3.32 9.55
CA ILE A 138 1.91 3.88 8.86
C ILE A 138 1.78 3.33 7.44
N HIS A 139 2.90 3.24 6.72
CA HIS A 139 2.94 2.65 5.38
C HIS A 139 2.49 1.19 5.40
N ASP A 140 3.11 0.38 6.27
CA ASP A 140 2.90 -1.05 6.38
C ASP A 140 1.47 -1.38 6.81
N MET A 141 0.89 -0.64 7.76
CA MET A 141 -0.49 -0.85 8.18
C MET A 141 -1.45 -0.60 7.01
N ARG A 142 -1.17 0.41 6.17
CA ARG A 142 -1.95 0.67 4.96
C ARG A 142 -1.77 -0.42 3.92
N VAL A 143 -0.57 -0.95 3.73
CA VAL A 143 -0.32 -2.07 2.80
C VAL A 143 -1.03 -3.34 3.27
N ALA A 144 -0.87 -3.72 4.54
CA ALA A 144 -1.55 -4.87 5.14
C ALA A 144 -3.08 -4.76 5.00
N SER A 145 -3.67 -3.58 5.24
CA SER A 145 -5.10 -3.34 5.05
C SER A 145 -5.60 -3.50 3.60
N ARG A 146 -4.73 -3.26 2.60
CA ARG A 146 -5.07 -3.41 1.18
C ARG A 146 -4.98 -4.87 0.76
N ARG A 147 -3.92 -5.56 1.17
CA ARG A 147 -3.73 -7.00 0.95
C ARG A 147 -4.83 -7.81 1.63
N LEU A 148 -5.14 -7.50 2.89
CA LEU A 148 -6.23 -8.14 3.61
C LEU A 148 -7.58 -7.95 2.91
N GLN A 149 -7.88 -6.73 2.46
CA GLN A 149 -9.10 -6.47 1.68
C GLN A 149 -9.15 -7.31 0.40
N GLN A 150 -8.02 -7.45 -0.31
CA GLN A 150 -7.96 -8.21 -1.56
C GLN A 150 -8.23 -9.70 -1.34
N VAL A 151 -7.61 -10.29 -0.32
CA VAL A 151 -7.83 -11.70 0.05
C VAL A 151 -9.28 -11.91 0.51
N LEU A 152 -9.84 -10.96 1.26
CA LEU A 152 -11.25 -10.98 1.64
C LEU A 152 -12.19 -10.88 0.46
N ASP A 153 -11.87 -10.06 -0.54
CA ASP A 153 -12.65 -9.92 -1.77
C ASP A 153 -12.70 -11.23 -2.57
N LEU A 154 -11.63 -12.04 -2.51
CA LEU A 154 -11.58 -13.39 -3.08
C LEU A 154 -12.40 -14.42 -2.26
N LEU A 155 -12.27 -14.41 -0.93
CA LEU A 155 -13.01 -15.33 -0.05
C LEU A 155 -14.53 -15.13 -0.09
N TYR A 156 -14.99 -13.87 -0.20
CA TYR A 156 -16.41 -13.53 -0.06
C TYR A 156 -16.90 -12.59 -1.18
N PRO A 157 -17.08 -13.06 -2.42
CA PRO A 157 -17.48 -12.19 -3.53
C PRO A 157 -18.85 -11.51 -3.28
N PRO A 158 -19.17 -10.43 -4.02
CA PRO A 158 -20.45 -9.75 -3.88
C PRO A 158 -21.66 -10.60 -4.34
N PRO A 159 -22.82 -10.47 -3.67
CA PRO A 159 -23.08 -9.68 -2.47
C PRO A 159 -22.59 -10.40 -1.18
N PRO A 160 -21.74 -9.78 -0.34
CA PRO A 160 -21.32 -10.41 0.89
C PRO A 160 -22.37 -10.21 2.00
N SER A 161 -22.33 -11.08 3.02
CA SER A 161 -23.10 -10.92 4.25
C SER A 161 -22.84 -9.56 4.92
N ASP A 162 -23.79 -9.10 5.73
CA ASP A 162 -23.70 -7.80 6.41
C ASP A 162 -22.46 -7.69 7.32
N GLU A 163 -22.07 -8.80 7.94
CA GLU A 163 -20.88 -8.92 8.78
C GLU A 163 -19.60 -8.67 7.97
N ILE A 164 -19.42 -9.38 6.85
CA ILE A 164 -18.26 -9.21 5.96
C ILE A 164 -18.24 -7.81 5.34
N ARG A 165 -19.42 -7.26 5.00
CA ARG A 165 -19.54 -5.88 4.53
C ARG A 165 -19.08 -4.89 5.61
N GLY A 166 -19.48 -5.09 6.87
CA GLY A 166 -19.04 -4.30 8.02
C GLY A 166 -17.52 -4.35 8.25
N LEU A 167 -16.95 -5.55 8.16
CA LEU A 167 -15.51 -5.80 8.23
C LEU A 167 -14.72 -5.03 7.16
N ARG A 168 -15.09 -5.18 5.88
CA ARG A 168 -14.46 -4.44 4.77
C ARG A 168 -14.57 -2.93 4.96
N ARG A 169 -15.72 -2.46 5.46
CA ARG A 169 -15.92 -1.05 5.80
C ARG A 169 -14.94 -0.59 6.89
N LYS A 170 -14.72 -1.37 7.95
CA LYS A 170 -13.76 -1.04 9.04
C LYS A 170 -12.32 -0.98 8.54
N ILE A 171 -11.84 -1.99 7.80
CA ILE A 171 -10.50 -2.01 7.18
C ILE A 171 -10.30 -0.77 6.29
N ARG A 172 -11.30 -0.49 5.46
CA ARG A 172 -11.28 0.68 4.56
C ARG A 172 -11.30 2.00 5.33
N ARG A 173 -12.01 2.11 6.45
CA ARG A 173 -12.03 3.31 7.29
C ARG A 173 -10.67 3.55 7.94
N ALA A 174 -10.08 2.51 8.54
CA ALA A 174 -8.77 2.61 9.18
C ALA A 174 -7.69 3.08 8.19
N ARG A 175 -7.59 2.44 7.02
CA ARG A 175 -6.60 2.88 6.02
C ARG A 175 -6.87 4.29 5.50
N ARG A 176 -8.14 4.68 5.30
CA ARG A 176 -8.49 6.03 4.82
C ARG A 176 -8.17 7.10 5.86
N ALA A 177 -8.29 6.80 7.15
CA ALA A 177 -7.91 7.72 8.22
C ALA A 177 -6.43 8.11 8.13
N LEU A 178 -5.56 7.15 7.76
CA LEU A 178 -4.12 7.34 7.62
C LEU A 178 -3.66 7.87 6.24
N SER A 179 -4.57 8.12 5.29
CA SER A 179 -4.18 8.51 3.94
C SER A 179 -3.42 9.83 3.89
N ASN A 180 -3.96 10.87 4.52
CA ASN A 180 -3.35 12.19 4.43
C ASN A 180 -2.06 12.28 5.25
N VAL A 181 -1.96 11.53 6.35
CA VAL A 181 -0.71 11.40 7.12
C VAL A 181 0.39 10.80 6.24
N ARG A 182 0.10 9.68 5.56
CA ARG A 182 1.08 9.05 4.66
C ARG A 182 1.43 9.93 3.46
N ASN A 183 0.49 10.72 2.94
CA ASN A 183 0.79 11.70 1.90
C ASN A 183 1.81 12.72 2.43
N CYS A 184 1.60 13.29 3.61
CA CYS A 184 2.57 14.20 4.23
C CYS A 184 3.93 13.53 4.46
N ASP A 185 3.99 12.28 4.97
CA ASP A 185 5.25 11.55 5.17
C ASP A 185 6.10 11.50 3.88
N VAL A 186 5.46 11.11 2.77
CA VAL A 186 6.12 11.01 1.46
C VAL A 186 6.56 12.38 0.95
N LEU A 187 5.72 13.40 1.12
CA LEU A 187 6.01 14.75 0.65
C LEU A 187 7.12 15.43 1.45
N ILE A 188 7.16 15.24 2.77
CA ILE A 188 8.24 15.74 3.64
C ILE A 188 9.57 15.14 3.17
N GLN A 189 9.64 13.82 2.97
CA GLN A 189 10.84 13.16 2.47
C GLN A 189 11.28 13.69 1.09
N ARG A 190 10.32 13.94 0.19
CA ARG A 190 10.59 14.49 -1.15
C ARG A 190 11.09 15.93 -1.10
N VAL A 191 10.49 16.76 -0.25
CA VAL A 191 10.87 18.16 -0.01
C VAL A 191 12.25 18.23 0.63
N GLU A 192 12.54 17.43 1.65
CA GLU A 192 13.87 17.35 2.28
C GLU A 192 14.95 17.00 1.25
N SER A 193 14.69 15.96 0.44
CA SER A 193 15.61 15.53 -0.62
C SER A 193 15.83 16.62 -1.67
N SER A 194 14.79 17.41 -1.95
CA SER A 194 14.89 18.55 -2.86
C SER A 194 15.67 19.70 -2.24
N ARG A 195 15.42 20.03 -0.97
CA ARG A 195 16.10 21.10 -0.21
C ARG A 195 17.60 20.84 -0.07
N ARG A 196 18.02 19.61 0.24
CA ARG A 196 19.44 19.21 0.37
C ARG A 196 20.26 19.46 -0.91
N ARG A 197 19.62 19.46 -2.09
CA ARG A 197 20.25 19.66 -3.39
C ARG A 197 20.28 21.13 -3.86
N ARG A 198 19.84 22.10 -3.04
CA ARG A 198 19.70 23.52 -3.43
C ARG A 198 20.73 24.43 -2.78
N ARG A 199 21.11 25.49 -3.52
CA ARG A 199 21.92 26.61 -3.01
C ARG A 199 21.15 27.39 -1.92
N ALA A 200 21.90 28.09 -1.05
CA ALA A 200 21.37 28.84 0.10
C ALA A 200 20.15 29.71 -0.22
N ALA A 201 20.23 30.58 -1.22
CA ALA A 201 19.16 31.51 -1.59
C ALA A 201 17.82 30.86 -2.02
N ARG A 202 17.80 29.56 -2.33
CA ARG A 202 16.55 28.84 -2.63
C ARG A 202 16.12 27.90 -1.52
N ARG A 203 16.88 27.79 -0.41
CA ARG A 203 16.54 26.88 0.68
C ARG A 203 15.32 27.37 1.47
N ASP A 204 15.16 28.67 1.63
CA ASP A 204 14.12 29.25 2.50
C ASP A 204 12.70 28.90 2.04
N THR A 205 12.41 28.97 0.73
CA THR A 205 11.12 28.55 0.19
C THR A 205 10.84 27.06 0.44
N TRP A 206 11.83 26.18 0.25
CA TRP A 206 11.66 24.75 0.52
C TRP A 206 11.50 24.47 2.02
N THR A 207 12.22 25.20 2.88
CA THR A 207 12.07 25.12 4.34
C THR A 207 10.66 25.53 4.77
N ALA A 208 10.11 26.59 4.18
CA ALA A 208 8.75 27.04 4.47
C ALA A 208 7.71 25.97 4.07
N VAL A 209 7.87 25.34 2.90
CA VAL A 209 7.02 24.22 2.47
C VAL A 209 7.17 23.02 3.40
N GLU A 210 8.40 22.66 3.80
CA GLU A 210 8.67 21.58 4.76
C GLU A 210 7.95 21.80 6.10
N HIS A 211 8.08 23.00 6.66
CA HIS A 211 7.39 23.38 7.91
C HIS A 211 5.87 23.28 7.78
N PHE A 212 5.30 23.78 6.68
CA PHE A 212 3.87 23.67 6.43
C PHE A 212 3.41 22.21 6.32
N LEU A 213 4.17 21.34 5.65
CA LEU A 213 3.85 19.91 5.55
C LEU A 213 3.90 19.22 6.91
N VAL A 214 4.84 19.59 7.78
CA VAL A 214 4.93 19.08 9.16
C VAL A 214 3.71 19.51 9.99
N GLU A 215 3.28 20.77 9.87
CA GLU A 215 2.04 21.28 10.49
C GLU A 215 0.82 20.47 10.02
N ARG A 216 0.63 20.34 8.69
CA ARG A 216 -0.48 19.56 8.11
C ARG A 216 -0.44 18.09 8.52
N ARG A 217 0.75 17.49 8.60
CA ARG A 217 0.93 16.10 9.06
C ARG A 217 0.38 15.94 10.48
N ALA A 218 0.73 16.84 11.39
CA ALA A 218 0.27 16.79 12.78
C ALA A 218 -1.27 16.87 12.86
N GLU A 219 -1.88 17.84 12.16
CA GLU A 219 -3.34 17.97 12.10
C GLU A 219 -4.02 16.72 11.54
N HIS A 220 -3.47 16.14 10.47
CA HIS A 220 -3.99 14.92 9.87
C HIS A 220 -3.84 13.72 10.80
N PHE A 221 -2.74 13.65 11.54
CA PHE A 221 -2.48 12.57 12.47
C PHE A 221 -3.45 12.59 13.65
N GLU A 222 -3.71 13.75 14.25
CA GLU A 222 -4.74 13.90 15.27
C GLU A 222 -6.14 13.47 14.78
N ARG A 223 -6.51 13.89 13.56
CA ARG A 223 -7.77 13.46 12.92
C ARG A 223 -7.79 11.96 12.68
N ALA A 224 -6.65 11.36 12.35
CA ALA A 224 -6.53 9.92 12.14
C ALA A 224 -6.69 9.15 13.46
N LEU A 225 -6.06 9.60 14.55
CA LEU A 225 -6.20 9.00 15.89
C LEU A 225 -7.66 8.99 16.35
N ARG A 226 -8.38 10.11 16.21
CA ARG A 226 -9.81 10.20 16.52
C ARG A 226 -10.69 9.24 15.71
N LYS A 227 -10.27 8.88 14.50
CA LYS A 227 -10.98 7.92 13.63
C LYS A 227 -10.62 6.48 13.97
N LEU A 228 -9.35 6.20 14.26
CA LEU A 228 -8.84 4.87 14.59
C LEU A 228 -9.36 4.39 15.94
N SER A 229 -9.44 5.27 16.94
CA SER A 229 -10.01 4.93 18.26
C SER A 229 -11.44 4.40 18.17
N LYS A 230 -12.22 4.83 17.17
CA LYS A 230 -13.59 4.37 16.92
C LYS A 230 -13.67 2.99 16.25
N VAL A 231 -12.57 2.45 15.73
CA VAL A 231 -12.57 1.16 15.02
C VAL A 231 -12.48 -0.02 16.00
N ASN A 232 -11.88 0.19 17.18
CA ASN A 232 -11.55 -0.83 18.19
C ASN A 232 -10.93 -2.09 17.55
N LEU A 233 -9.62 -2.03 17.24
CA LEU A 233 -8.94 -3.08 16.50
C LEU A 233 -8.86 -4.41 17.26
N ALA A 234 -8.86 -4.40 18.59
CA ALA A 234 -8.87 -5.62 19.40
C ALA A 234 -10.17 -6.42 19.22
N VAL A 235 -11.33 -5.77 19.38
CA VAL A 235 -12.63 -6.42 19.14
C VAL A 235 -12.77 -6.82 17.67
N PHE A 236 -12.26 -6.00 16.76
CA PHE A 236 -12.21 -6.33 15.34
C PHE A 236 -11.39 -7.60 15.06
N TYR A 237 -10.22 -7.74 15.69
CA TYR A 237 -9.32 -8.89 15.54
C TYR A 237 -9.99 -10.19 15.97
N ILE A 238 -10.54 -10.23 17.19
CA ILE A 238 -11.17 -11.43 17.76
C ILE A 238 -12.32 -11.90 16.86
N ASN A 239 -13.20 -10.97 16.50
CA ASN A 239 -14.34 -11.29 15.65
C ASN A 239 -13.88 -11.87 14.32
N PHE A 240 -12.86 -11.27 13.70
CA PHE A 240 -12.45 -11.64 12.36
C PHE A 240 -11.58 -12.90 12.31
N LYS A 241 -10.75 -13.15 13.32
CA LYS A 241 -10.01 -14.40 13.45
C LYS A 241 -10.94 -15.60 13.46
N ARG A 242 -12.12 -15.49 14.10
CA ARG A 242 -13.17 -16.53 14.07
C ARG A 242 -13.70 -16.82 12.67
N PHE A 243 -13.82 -15.81 11.80
CA PHE A 243 -14.24 -15.97 10.40
C PHE A 243 -13.19 -16.62 9.50
N LEU A 244 -11.93 -16.63 9.91
CA LEU A 244 -10.84 -17.21 9.13
C LEU A 244 -10.35 -18.55 9.69
N ALA A 245 -10.79 -18.92 10.90
CA ALA A 245 -10.39 -20.16 11.54
C ALA A 245 -11.03 -21.41 10.87
N PRO A 246 -10.29 -22.54 10.77
CA PRO A 246 -10.83 -23.80 10.24
C PRO A 246 -12.02 -24.32 11.06
N ALA A 247 -12.97 -25.03 10.42
CA ALA A 247 -14.18 -25.59 11.03
C ALA A 247 -13.93 -26.34 12.36
N GLU A 248 -12.85 -27.12 12.43
CA GLU A 248 -12.48 -27.94 13.60
C GLU A 248 -12.15 -27.11 14.86
N SER A 249 -11.79 -25.84 14.69
CA SER A 249 -11.49 -24.93 15.80
C SER A 249 -12.69 -24.12 16.28
N ASN A 250 -13.80 -24.13 15.52
CA ASN A 250 -15.03 -23.38 15.82
C ASN A 250 -16.14 -24.24 16.44
N THR A 251 -15.90 -25.53 16.72
CA THR A 251 -16.91 -26.53 17.10
C THR A 251 -17.43 -26.44 18.55
N ARG A 252 -17.04 -25.42 19.33
CA ARG A 252 -17.48 -25.23 20.73
C ARG A 252 -18.68 -24.30 20.94
N ALA A 253 -19.43 -23.96 19.89
CA ALA A 253 -20.67 -23.21 20.02
C ALA A 253 -21.82 -23.96 19.32
N GLN A 254 -22.28 -25.05 19.94
CA GLN A 254 -23.57 -25.67 19.63
C GLN A 254 -24.61 -25.07 20.57
N ASP A 255 -25.36 -24.09 20.05
CA ASP A 255 -26.79 -23.84 20.28
C ASP A 255 -27.15 -22.50 19.62
N GLY A 256 -28.03 -22.53 18.61
CA GLY A 256 -28.47 -21.36 17.84
C GLY A 256 -27.42 -20.79 16.88
N LEU A 257 -27.13 -21.50 15.78
CA LEU A 257 -26.14 -21.10 14.77
C LEU A 257 -26.36 -19.66 14.27
N PRO A 258 -25.45 -18.72 14.58
CA PRO A 258 -25.57 -17.37 14.06
C PRO A 258 -25.21 -17.35 12.56
N HIS A 259 -25.70 -16.35 11.83
CA HIS A 259 -25.53 -16.20 10.37
C HIS A 259 -24.06 -16.26 9.88
N HIS A 260 -23.08 -15.98 10.75
CA HIS A 260 -21.66 -16.14 10.45
C HIS A 260 -21.23 -17.59 10.24
N ALA A 261 -21.75 -18.54 11.01
CA ALA A 261 -21.39 -19.95 10.91
C ALA A 261 -21.84 -20.54 9.56
N GLN A 262 -22.97 -20.06 9.02
CA GLN A 262 -23.45 -20.44 7.68
C GLN A 262 -22.59 -19.83 6.56
N THR A 263 -22.16 -18.56 6.70
CA THR A 263 -21.26 -17.91 5.71
C THR A 263 -19.88 -18.58 5.69
N LEU A 264 -19.38 -18.97 6.86
CA LEU A 264 -18.17 -19.77 7.04
C LEU A 264 -18.31 -21.16 6.41
N ALA A 265 -19.39 -21.89 6.72
CA ALA A 265 -19.66 -23.22 6.17
C ALA A 265 -19.77 -23.21 4.64
N LEU A 266 -20.42 -22.20 4.06
CA LEU A 266 -20.47 -21.99 2.61
C LEU A 266 -19.07 -21.75 2.02
N SER A 267 -18.23 -20.93 2.66
CA SER A 267 -16.83 -20.70 2.21
C SER A 267 -15.88 -21.88 2.44
N GLN A 268 -16.30 -22.86 3.23
CA GLN A 268 -15.51 -24.05 3.58
C GLN A 268 -15.96 -25.31 2.84
N SER A 269 -17.10 -25.26 2.14
CA SER A 269 -17.59 -26.31 1.24
C SER A 269 -17.20 -26.07 -0.22
N LEU A 270 -16.38 -25.05 -0.50
CA LEU A 270 -15.95 -24.70 -1.84
C LEU A 270 -14.92 -25.72 -2.32
N GLY A 271 -15.20 -26.37 -3.43
CA GLY A 271 -14.24 -27.26 -4.08
C GLY A 271 -13.03 -26.49 -4.66
N PRO A 272 -11.96 -27.18 -5.03
CA PRO A 272 -10.79 -26.59 -5.69
C PRO A 272 -11.18 -25.91 -7.01
N ASP A 273 -12.12 -26.47 -7.79
CA ASP A 273 -12.59 -25.88 -9.04
C ASP A 273 -13.21 -24.48 -8.85
N GLU A 274 -13.90 -24.26 -7.74
CA GLU A 274 -14.49 -22.96 -7.43
C GLU A 274 -13.42 -21.92 -7.08
N PHE A 275 -12.32 -22.33 -6.44
CA PHE A 275 -11.17 -21.45 -6.23
C PHE A 275 -10.62 -20.95 -7.57
N TYR A 276 -10.34 -21.89 -8.48
CA TYR A 276 -9.78 -21.62 -9.80
C TYR A 276 -10.69 -20.73 -10.64
N GLN A 277 -11.99 -21.01 -10.65
CA GLN A 277 -12.96 -20.16 -11.34
C GLN A 277 -12.98 -18.75 -10.75
N ARG A 278 -13.09 -18.62 -9.42
CA ARG A 278 -13.25 -17.32 -8.77
C ARG A 278 -12.03 -16.43 -8.88
N ILE A 279 -10.84 -17.00 -8.77
CA ILE A 279 -9.59 -16.24 -8.89
C ILE A 279 -9.36 -15.78 -10.34
N ALA A 280 -9.71 -16.61 -11.33
CA ALA A 280 -9.67 -16.26 -12.75
C ALA A 280 -10.68 -15.15 -13.10
N GLU A 281 -11.94 -15.27 -12.67
CA GLU A 281 -12.95 -14.23 -12.85
C GLU A 281 -12.53 -12.89 -12.22
N SER A 282 -11.93 -12.95 -11.04
CA SER A 282 -11.40 -11.77 -10.35
C SER A 282 -10.24 -11.12 -11.11
N LEU A 283 -9.33 -11.94 -11.66
CA LEU A 283 -8.20 -11.48 -12.46
C LEU A 283 -8.69 -10.79 -13.74
N GLU A 284 -9.58 -11.44 -14.46
CA GLU A 284 -10.14 -10.93 -15.70
C GLU A 284 -10.91 -9.63 -15.48
N LYS A 285 -11.72 -9.56 -14.43
CA LYS A 285 -12.44 -8.33 -14.05
C LYS A 285 -11.49 -7.18 -13.75
N LEU A 286 -10.42 -7.42 -12.99
CA LEU A 286 -9.44 -6.39 -12.65
C LEU A 286 -8.59 -5.98 -13.86
N ARG A 287 -8.25 -6.92 -14.75
CA ARG A 287 -7.58 -6.64 -16.03
C ARG A 287 -8.43 -5.71 -16.88
N ARG A 288 -9.71 -6.05 -17.14
CA ARG A 288 -10.63 -5.19 -17.91
C ARG A 288 -10.77 -3.80 -17.30
N ALA A 289 -10.91 -3.71 -15.98
CA ALA A 289 -11.00 -2.42 -15.29
C ALA A 289 -9.72 -1.59 -15.44
N PHE A 290 -8.55 -2.22 -15.43
CA PHE A 290 -7.28 -1.56 -15.68
C PHE A 290 -7.17 -1.07 -17.14
N CYS A 291 -7.41 -1.93 -18.13
CA CYS A 291 -7.39 -1.57 -19.55
C CYS A 291 -8.36 -0.43 -19.87
N SER A 292 -9.60 -0.50 -19.37
CA SER A 292 -10.60 0.56 -19.57
C SER A 292 -10.16 1.91 -18.99
N GLN A 293 -9.49 1.93 -17.84
CA GLN A 293 -8.94 3.17 -17.28
C GLN A 293 -7.77 3.69 -18.10
N VAL A 294 -6.92 2.80 -18.63
CA VAL A 294 -5.80 3.18 -19.51
C VAL A 294 -6.33 3.82 -20.79
N GLU A 295 -7.28 3.19 -21.48
CA GLU A 295 -7.91 3.73 -22.69
C GLU A 295 -8.56 5.10 -22.44
N LEU A 296 -9.22 5.27 -21.29
CA LEU A 296 -9.80 6.55 -20.91
C LEU A 296 -8.71 7.61 -20.68
N ALA A 297 -7.61 7.25 -20.02
CA ALA A 297 -6.49 8.16 -19.77
C ALA A 297 -5.74 8.58 -21.05
N GLU A 298 -5.66 7.69 -22.06
CA GLU A 298 -5.09 8.04 -23.36
C GLU A 298 -5.91 9.07 -24.12
N ARG A 299 -7.25 9.01 -23.98
CA ARG A 299 -8.18 9.97 -24.61
C ARG A 299 -8.32 11.26 -23.82
N ASP A 300 -8.36 11.17 -22.49
CA ASP A 300 -8.55 12.29 -21.56
C ASP A 300 -7.57 12.19 -20.37
N PRO A 301 -6.33 12.70 -20.51
CA PRO A 301 -5.28 12.58 -19.49
C PRO A 301 -5.46 13.55 -18.31
N ARG A 302 -6.69 13.84 -17.90
CA ARG A 302 -6.98 14.67 -16.72
C ARG A 302 -6.62 13.95 -15.43
N ALA A 303 -6.28 14.72 -14.40
CA ALA A 303 -5.80 14.19 -13.12
C ALA A 303 -6.75 13.14 -12.48
N PRO A 304 -8.09 13.32 -12.45
CA PRO A 304 -8.99 12.30 -11.92
C PRO A 304 -8.96 10.97 -12.70
N VAL A 305 -8.77 11.03 -14.02
CA VAL A 305 -8.71 9.87 -14.91
C VAL A 305 -7.40 9.10 -14.69
N VAL A 306 -6.27 9.80 -14.68
CA VAL A 306 -4.95 9.20 -14.40
C VAL A 306 -4.92 8.59 -12.99
N HIS A 307 -5.55 9.24 -12.01
CA HIS A 307 -5.72 8.68 -10.67
C HIS A 307 -6.54 7.37 -10.69
N GLY A 308 -7.54 7.28 -11.56
CA GLY A 308 -8.32 6.06 -11.81
C GLY A 308 -7.47 4.89 -12.26
N VAL A 309 -6.56 5.09 -13.22
CA VAL A 309 -5.56 4.10 -13.66
C VAL A 309 -4.74 3.61 -12.48
N ARG A 310 -4.20 4.54 -11.68
CA ARG A 310 -3.39 4.20 -10.51
C ARG A 310 -4.15 3.34 -9.49
N ILE A 311 -5.44 3.59 -9.29
CA ILE A 311 -6.28 2.75 -8.43
C ILE A 311 -6.44 1.35 -9.03
N ALA A 312 -6.75 1.25 -10.32
CA ALA A 312 -6.96 -0.01 -11.02
C ALA A 312 -5.67 -0.86 -11.02
N ALA A 313 -4.53 -0.26 -11.37
CA ALA A 313 -3.22 -0.90 -11.32
C ALA A 313 -2.90 -1.45 -9.93
N LYS A 314 -3.19 -0.69 -8.86
CA LYS A 314 -2.98 -1.17 -7.47
C LYS A 314 -3.84 -2.38 -7.15
N ARG A 315 -5.11 -2.39 -7.57
CA ARG A 315 -5.99 -3.54 -7.34
C ARG A 315 -5.49 -4.77 -8.08
N LEU A 316 -5.15 -4.63 -9.35
CA LEU A 316 -4.59 -5.72 -10.16
C LEU A 316 -3.30 -6.26 -9.52
N ARG A 317 -2.37 -5.38 -9.12
CA ARG A 317 -1.14 -5.78 -8.44
C ARG A 317 -1.41 -6.55 -7.13
N TYR A 318 -2.32 -6.08 -6.28
CA TYR A 318 -2.63 -6.80 -5.03
C TYR A 318 -3.23 -8.18 -5.29
N LEU A 319 -3.98 -8.37 -6.37
CA LEU A 319 -4.46 -9.69 -6.75
C LEU A 319 -3.32 -10.57 -7.27
N ILE A 320 -2.45 -10.06 -8.15
CA ILE A 320 -1.30 -10.81 -8.67
C ILE A 320 -0.30 -11.14 -7.54
N GLU A 321 -0.20 -10.33 -6.50
CA GLU A 321 0.53 -10.71 -5.28
C GLU A 321 -0.01 -12.01 -4.66
N VAL A 322 -1.33 -12.28 -4.73
CA VAL A 322 -1.88 -13.58 -4.31
C VAL A 322 -1.34 -14.70 -5.20
N PHE A 323 -1.36 -14.55 -6.53
CA PHE A 323 -0.79 -15.54 -7.45
C PHE A 323 0.70 -15.82 -7.16
N GLU A 324 1.47 -14.80 -6.79
CA GLU A 324 2.88 -14.93 -6.39
C GLU A 324 3.07 -15.68 -5.05
N GLU A 325 2.16 -15.52 -4.08
CA GLU A 325 2.15 -16.34 -2.85
C GLU A 325 1.88 -17.82 -3.18
N PHE A 326 1.11 -18.08 -4.24
CA PHE A 326 0.91 -19.42 -4.80
C PHE A 326 2.03 -19.88 -5.74
N LYS A 327 3.07 -19.07 -5.98
CA LYS A 327 4.21 -19.38 -6.85
C LYS A 327 3.85 -19.68 -8.30
N VAL A 328 2.74 -19.10 -8.79
CA VAL A 328 2.31 -19.24 -10.17
C VAL A 328 3.38 -18.66 -11.11
N ALA A 329 3.83 -19.46 -12.07
CA ALA A 329 4.88 -19.07 -13.01
C ALA A 329 4.53 -17.77 -13.75
N GLY A 330 5.51 -16.89 -13.94
CA GLY A 330 5.34 -15.59 -14.62
C GLY A 330 4.72 -14.47 -13.76
N SER A 331 4.22 -14.78 -12.55
CA SER A 331 3.58 -13.78 -11.70
C SER A 331 4.56 -12.73 -11.18
N ALA A 332 5.81 -13.11 -10.89
CA ALA A 332 6.87 -12.20 -10.47
C ALA A 332 7.20 -11.14 -11.54
N GLU A 333 7.27 -11.55 -12.81
CA GLU A 333 7.53 -10.67 -13.96
C GLU A 333 6.36 -9.72 -14.21
N ALA A 334 5.12 -10.23 -14.15
CA ALA A 334 3.91 -9.41 -14.23
C ALA A 334 3.87 -8.35 -13.10
N LEU A 335 4.25 -8.74 -11.87
CA LEU A 335 4.39 -7.81 -10.74
C LEU A 335 5.48 -6.79 -10.94
N ALA A 336 6.64 -7.19 -11.49
CA ALA A 336 7.76 -6.29 -11.73
C ALA A 336 7.37 -5.16 -12.68
N TRP A 337 6.70 -5.50 -13.79
CA TRP A 337 6.19 -4.50 -14.73
C TRP A 337 5.15 -3.57 -14.08
N LEU A 338 4.16 -4.13 -13.38
CA LEU A 338 3.15 -3.33 -12.68
C LEU A 338 3.74 -2.41 -11.59
N ARG A 339 4.82 -2.82 -10.94
CA ARG A 339 5.54 -1.98 -9.97
C ARG A 339 6.19 -0.80 -10.67
N GLY A 340 6.91 -1.01 -11.78
CA GLY A 340 7.50 0.08 -12.58
C GLY A 340 6.44 1.08 -13.06
N LEU A 341 5.30 0.61 -13.55
CA LEU A 341 4.20 1.48 -13.95
C LEU A 341 3.65 2.29 -12.77
N GLN A 342 3.52 1.66 -11.60
CA GLN A 342 3.03 2.31 -10.38
C GLN A 342 4.01 3.29 -9.77
N GLU A 343 5.32 3.15 -10.01
CA GLU A 343 6.32 4.14 -9.60
C GLU A 343 6.08 5.47 -10.31
N HIS A 344 5.94 5.46 -11.64
CA HIS A 344 5.65 6.69 -12.41
C HIS A 344 4.29 7.31 -12.04
N LEU A 345 3.25 6.50 -11.90
CA LEU A 345 1.92 6.97 -11.45
C LEU A 345 1.96 7.46 -9.99
N GLY A 346 2.83 6.88 -9.16
CA GLY A 346 3.07 7.27 -7.79
C GLY A 346 3.73 8.64 -7.71
N ASP A 347 4.84 8.83 -8.43
CA ASP A 347 5.56 10.09 -8.54
C ASP A 347 4.65 11.22 -9.06
N TRP A 348 3.92 10.97 -10.14
CA TRP A 348 2.95 11.91 -10.68
C TRP A 348 1.92 12.33 -9.63
N HIS A 349 1.35 11.37 -8.89
CA HIS A 349 0.35 11.64 -7.87
C HIS A 349 0.93 12.39 -6.65
N ASP A 350 2.15 12.08 -6.24
CA ASP A 350 2.81 12.80 -5.15
C ASP A 350 2.97 14.28 -5.53
N PHE A 351 3.36 14.57 -6.77
CA PHE A 351 3.46 15.94 -7.25
C PHE A 351 2.09 16.63 -7.37
N GLU A 352 1.03 15.91 -7.69
CA GLU A 352 -0.34 16.43 -7.66
C GLU A 352 -0.71 16.88 -6.24
N VAL A 353 -0.52 16.01 -5.25
CA VAL A 353 -0.82 16.33 -3.84
C VAL A 353 0.08 17.43 -3.30
N LEU A 354 1.35 17.48 -3.72
CA LEU A 354 2.26 18.56 -3.33
C LEU A 354 1.79 19.92 -3.88
N GLU A 355 1.31 19.96 -5.11
CA GLU A 355 0.74 21.18 -5.69
C GLU A 355 -0.49 21.65 -4.90
N GLU A 356 -1.42 20.75 -4.58
CA GLU A 356 -2.60 21.06 -3.76
C GLU A 356 -2.21 21.69 -2.42
N LEU A 357 -1.23 21.11 -1.70
CA LEU A 357 -0.77 21.63 -0.41
C LEU A 357 -0.01 22.95 -0.53
N MET A 358 0.78 23.15 -1.60
CA MET A 358 1.42 24.44 -1.85
C MET A 358 0.40 25.54 -2.17
N ILE A 359 -0.65 25.22 -2.94
CA ILE A 359 -1.75 26.15 -3.21
C ILE A 359 -2.49 26.47 -1.90
N GLU A 360 -2.78 25.47 -1.08
CA GLU A 360 -3.39 25.67 0.24
C GLU A 360 -2.54 26.61 1.12
N MET A 361 -1.23 26.42 1.14
CA MET A 361 -0.29 27.28 1.88
C MET A 361 -0.37 28.74 1.42
N VAL A 362 -0.27 28.98 0.11
CA VAL A 362 -0.31 30.32 -0.49
C VAL A 362 -1.69 30.96 -0.35
N ALA A 363 -2.77 30.18 -0.31
CA ALA A 363 -4.12 30.70 -0.13
C ALA A 363 -4.42 31.19 1.31
N ARG A 364 -3.52 31.01 2.29
CA ARG A 364 -3.71 31.47 3.68
C ARG A 364 -3.50 32.99 3.77
N PRO A 365 -4.51 33.80 4.15
CA PRO A 365 -4.38 35.26 4.18
C PRO A 365 -3.27 35.78 5.10
N ALA A 366 -3.08 35.16 6.27
CA ALA A 366 -2.00 35.51 7.19
C ALA A 366 -0.62 35.22 6.58
N PHE A 367 -0.45 34.09 5.90
CA PHE A 367 0.80 33.74 5.24
C PHE A 367 1.15 34.74 4.12
N LEU A 368 0.17 35.12 3.30
CA LEU A 368 0.40 36.13 2.24
C LEU A 368 0.77 37.50 2.80
N ARG A 369 0.10 37.92 3.87
CA ARG A 369 0.36 39.20 4.54
C ARG A 369 1.79 39.28 5.08
N ASP A 370 2.22 38.22 5.76
CA ASP A 370 3.46 38.23 6.54
C ASP A 370 4.67 37.72 5.73
N HIS A 371 4.43 36.97 4.65
CA HIS A 371 5.46 36.22 3.92
C HIS A 371 5.32 36.29 2.38
N LEU A 372 4.99 37.46 1.84
CA LEU A 372 4.76 37.66 0.40
C LEU A 372 5.91 37.16 -0.50
N GLU A 373 7.17 37.43 -0.15
CA GLU A 373 8.32 36.96 -0.94
C GLU A 373 8.43 35.43 -0.98
N LEU A 374 8.13 34.77 0.15
CA LEU A 374 8.10 33.30 0.20
C LEU A 374 6.95 32.76 -0.64
N ALA A 375 5.77 33.39 -0.61
CA ALA A 375 4.63 33.00 -1.43
C ALA A 375 4.96 33.05 -2.93
N LEU A 376 5.59 34.12 -3.42
CA LEU A 376 6.09 34.21 -4.80
C LEU A 376 7.11 33.10 -5.13
N GLY A 377 7.94 32.72 -4.15
CA GLY A 377 8.82 31.57 -4.25
C GLY A 377 8.06 30.25 -4.42
N VAL A 378 7.01 30.03 -3.62
CA VAL A 378 6.18 28.81 -3.67
C VAL A 378 5.41 28.72 -4.99
N GLU A 379 4.88 29.82 -5.51
CA GLU A 379 4.22 29.85 -6.83
C GLU A 379 5.17 29.43 -7.96
N LYS A 380 6.42 29.91 -7.92
CA LYS A 380 7.46 29.44 -8.87
C LYS A 380 7.74 27.94 -8.73
N LEU A 381 7.68 27.40 -7.51
CA LEU A 381 7.79 25.95 -7.30
C LEU A 381 6.58 25.20 -7.85
N ILE A 382 5.36 25.73 -7.71
CA ILE A 382 4.14 25.15 -8.31
C ILE A 382 4.29 25.07 -9.84
N LEU A 383 4.72 26.15 -10.50
CA LEU A 383 4.93 26.14 -11.96
C LEU A 383 5.97 25.10 -12.38
N LYS A 384 7.07 24.99 -11.63
CA LYS A 384 8.08 23.96 -11.87
C LYS A 384 7.51 22.55 -11.67
N ASN A 385 6.70 22.36 -10.63
CA ASN A 385 6.07 21.11 -10.30
C ASN A 385 5.18 20.61 -11.46
N ARG A 386 4.38 21.50 -12.05
CA ARG A 386 3.56 21.19 -13.25
C ARG A 386 4.38 20.64 -14.40
N GLY A 387 5.54 21.23 -14.69
CA GLY A 387 6.46 20.72 -15.71
C GLY A 387 6.97 19.31 -15.38
N THR A 388 7.33 19.06 -14.13
CA THR A 388 7.76 17.72 -13.67
C THR A 388 6.63 16.70 -13.71
N LYS A 389 5.38 17.06 -13.35
CA LYS A 389 4.21 16.18 -13.51
C LYS A 389 4.04 15.71 -14.94
N GLN A 390 4.16 16.61 -15.92
CA GLN A 390 4.04 16.26 -17.33
C GLN A 390 5.14 15.28 -17.78
N GLN A 391 6.35 15.38 -17.22
CA GLN A 391 7.42 14.41 -17.50
C GLN A 391 7.08 13.01 -17.00
N PHE A 392 6.56 12.87 -15.77
CA PHE A 392 6.14 11.57 -15.24
C PHE A 392 4.95 10.98 -15.99
N LEU A 393 4.01 11.83 -16.39
CA LEU A 393 2.89 11.42 -17.22
C LEU A 393 3.37 10.93 -18.60
N GLY A 394 4.34 11.62 -19.19
CA GLY A 394 5.00 11.18 -20.43
C GLY A 394 5.69 9.82 -20.29
N ARG A 395 6.43 9.58 -19.19
CA ARG A 395 7.05 8.27 -18.91
C ARG A 395 6.01 7.16 -18.73
N TYR A 396 4.90 7.46 -18.04
CA TYR A 396 3.79 6.53 -17.91
C TYR A 396 3.23 6.11 -19.28
N PHE A 397 2.92 7.07 -20.16
CA PHE A 397 2.41 6.75 -21.49
C PHE A 397 3.46 6.08 -22.38
N GLN A 398 4.75 6.42 -22.23
CA GLN A 398 5.83 5.74 -22.92
C GLN A 398 5.88 4.25 -22.53
N MET A 399 5.85 3.94 -21.23
CA MET A 399 5.87 2.57 -20.73
C MET A 399 4.66 1.74 -21.18
N LEU A 400 3.52 2.38 -21.45
CA LEU A 400 2.34 1.72 -22.02
C LEU A 400 2.45 1.50 -23.53
N ARG A 401 3.18 2.34 -24.25
CA ARG A 401 3.41 2.20 -25.70
C ARG A 401 4.52 1.20 -26.02
N GLU A 402 5.45 0.99 -25.09
CA GLU A 402 6.48 -0.04 -25.21
C GLU A 402 5.80 -1.42 -25.22
N PRO A 403 5.80 -2.16 -26.35
CA PRO A 403 4.90 -3.29 -26.54
C PRO A 403 5.21 -4.46 -25.61
N GLU A 404 6.49 -4.66 -25.26
CA GLU A 404 6.96 -5.79 -24.45
C GLU A 404 6.27 -5.91 -23.09
N GLY A 405 6.11 -4.78 -22.38
CA GLY A 405 5.60 -4.79 -21.01
C GLY A 405 4.11 -5.14 -20.91
N PRO A 406 3.21 -4.37 -21.52
CA PRO A 406 1.79 -4.67 -21.60
C PRO A 406 1.52 -6.03 -22.26
N ARG A 407 2.27 -6.40 -23.31
CA ARG A 407 2.12 -7.71 -23.95
C ARG A 407 2.43 -8.83 -22.98
N ARG A 408 3.56 -8.79 -22.26
CA ARG A 408 3.88 -9.82 -21.23
C ARG A 408 2.81 -9.94 -20.16
N LEU A 409 2.28 -8.81 -19.67
CA LEU A 409 1.19 -8.85 -18.69
C LEU A 409 -0.05 -9.52 -19.28
N ASN A 410 -0.44 -9.15 -20.51
CA ASN A 410 -1.61 -9.73 -21.16
C ASN A 410 -1.42 -11.22 -21.47
N ASP A 411 -0.28 -11.60 -22.06
CA ASP A 411 0.08 -12.99 -22.36
C ASP A 411 0.05 -13.84 -21.08
N TRP A 412 0.55 -13.30 -19.96
CA TRP A 412 0.49 -13.99 -18.66
C TRP A 412 -0.95 -14.14 -18.14
N VAL A 413 -1.77 -13.09 -18.25
CA VAL A 413 -3.19 -13.21 -17.84
C VAL A 413 -3.92 -14.22 -18.73
N ASP A 414 -3.72 -14.17 -20.04
CA ASP A 414 -4.36 -15.09 -20.99
C ASP A 414 -3.92 -16.54 -20.73
N TYR A 415 -2.65 -16.76 -20.39
CA TYR A 415 -2.12 -18.05 -19.93
C TYR A 415 -2.87 -18.56 -18.69
N VAL A 416 -3.02 -17.71 -17.65
CA VAL A 416 -3.74 -18.07 -16.42
C VAL A 416 -5.22 -18.34 -16.70
N LEU A 417 -5.85 -17.55 -17.55
CA LEU A 417 -7.28 -17.70 -17.88
C LEU A 417 -7.57 -18.93 -18.75
N ALA A 418 -6.63 -19.37 -19.58
CA ALA A 418 -6.79 -20.53 -20.45
C ALA A 418 -6.95 -21.84 -19.64
N SER A 419 -6.19 -21.99 -18.55
CA SER A 419 -6.34 -23.11 -17.63
C SER A 419 -5.84 -22.71 -16.23
N PRO A 420 -6.73 -22.17 -15.37
CA PRO A 420 -6.31 -21.71 -14.05
C PRO A 420 -5.76 -22.86 -13.19
N SER A 421 -6.40 -24.03 -13.16
CA SER A 421 -5.91 -25.18 -12.41
C SER A 421 -4.50 -25.62 -12.84
N ALA A 422 -4.22 -25.68 -14.14
CA ALA A 422 -2.89 -26.02 -14.65
C ALA A 422 -1.83 -24.95 -14.33
N ALA A 423 -2.22 -23.66 -14.29
CA ALA A 423 -1.32 -22.57 -13.92
C ALA A 423 -0.86 -22.66 -12.45
N PHE A 424 -1.73 -23.14 -11.56
CA PHE A 424 -1.39 -23.37 -10.15
C PHE A 424 -0.69 -24.72 -9.92
N ALA A 425 -1.01 -25.76 -10.71
CA ALA A 425 -0.36 -27.06 -10.59
C ALA A 425 1.15 -27.01 -10.89
N LYS A 426 1.56 -26.19 -11.88
CA LYS A 426 2.98 -25.97 -12.21
C LYS A 426 3.78 -25.21 -11.13
N ALA A 427 3.10 -24.67 -10.11
CA ALA A 427 3.74 -23.92 -9.03
C ALA A 427 4.21 -24.80 -7.86
N GLY A 428 3.74 -26.07 -7.82
CA GLY A 428 4.10 -27.04 -6.78
C GLY A 428 5.21 -28.02 -7.16
N ALA A 429 5.77 -27.91 -8.38
CA ALA A 429 6.83 -28.80 -8.88
C ALA A 429 8.24 -28.21 -8.72
#